data_AF-M0ASW0-F1
#
_entry.id   AF-M0ASW0-F1
#
_cell.length_a   1.000
_cell.length_b   1.000
_cell.length_c   1.000
_cell.angle_alpha   90.00
_cell.angle_beta   90.00
_cell.angle_gamma   90.00
#
_symmetry.space_group_name_H-M   'P 1'
#
loop_
_entity.id
_entity.type
_entity.pdbx_description
1 polymer ?
#
loop_
_entity_poly.entity_id
_entity_poly.type
_entity_poly.pdbx_seq_one_letter_code
_entity_poly.pdbx_strand_id
1 'polypeptide(L)'
;MSSDDNRATSSADAGLVTGIGTDTPDGEPLVRVENLKKYFWENDSLLDRLLGDEPVAVQAVDGVSFEIHEGETLGLVGESGCGKSTTGETLLRLQEPTDGRVEFGGTNVYEMAGSDLTAFRRDAQVVFQDPFSSLDPRMTIGDIVQQPLDIHDVGADEERRERVRDLLERVGLSVNQLDRYPHEFSGGQRQRIGIARALALEPEFLVLDEPTSALDVSVQAQVLNLLEDLQAEFDLTYLLISHDLSVIRHICDRVAVMYLGEIVEIGPVEELFGDPKHPYTKALLESVPRATTDERERDRETLAGDVPSPRDPPSGCRFRTRCPAVIPPEELDIDQETYRELMTVRERIESRDISLETVGGDDQFTVEDGSIPEADVPSFVAALKHRLFDDPLPPHHDEMCLRIESTAVNRV
;
A
#
# COMPACT_ATOMS: atom_id res chain seq x y z
N MET A 1 -19.97 45.68 -31.03
CA MET A 1 -21.12 46.18 -30.25
C MET A 1 -22.13 45.06 -30.20
N SER A 2 -22.29 44.48 -29.00
CA SER A 2 -23.40 43.67 -28.48
C SER A 2 -24.01 42.53 -29.31
N SER A 3 -24.40 41.39 -28.75
CA SER A 3 -24.34 40.84 -27.40
C SER A 3 -24.92 39.42 -27.48
N ASP A 4 -24.33 38.51 -26.70
CA ASP A 4 -24.95 37.47 -25.85
C ASP A 4 -26.18 36.71 -26.37
N ASP A 5 -26.00 35.41 -26.61
CA ASP A 5 -26.56 34.37 -25.72
C ASP A 5 -26.17 32.99 -26.28
N ASN A 6 -25.27 32.28 -25.62
CA ASN A 6 -25.08 30.85 -25.85
C ASN A 6 -24.98 30.11 -24.51
N ARG A 7 -26.05 29.36 -24.21
CA ARG A 7 -26.24 28.57 -23.00
C ARG A 7 -25.65 27.19 -23.25
N ALA A 8 -24.40 26.99 -22.86
CA ALA A 8 -23.75 25.69 -22.88
C ALA A 8 -23.99 24.95 -21.56
N THR A 9 -24.35 23.69 -21.69
CA THR A 9 -24.59 22.67 -20.68
C THR A 9 -23.32 22.35 -19.88
N SER A 10 -23.41 22.49 -18.56
CA SER A 10 -22.42 22.03 -17.57
C SER A 10 -22.62 20.54 -17.33
N SER A 11 -21.58 19.75 -17.59
CA SER A 11 -21.41 18.37 -17.13
C SER A 11 -20.65 18.39 -15.80
N ALA A 12 -21.15 17.59 -14.85
CA ALA A 12 -20.81 17.60 -13.44
C ALA A 12 -19.36 17.19 -13.12
N ASP A 13 -18.82 17.90 -12.12
CA ASP A 13 -17.60 17.65 -11.38
C ASP A 13 -17.52 16.22 -10.80
N ALA A 14 -16.35 15.61 -10.94
CA ALA A 14 -15.90 14.51 -10.10
C ALA A 14 -15.18 15.13 -8.88
N GLY A 15 -15.70 14.88 -7.68
CA GLY A 15 -15.13 15.35 -6.42
C GLY A 15 -13.71 14.84 -6.21
N LEU A 16 -12.75 15.73 -6.37
CA LEU A 16 -11.37 15.55 -5.95
C LEU A 16 -11.33 15.74 -4.43
N VAL A 17 -10.80 14.77 -3.68
CA VAL A 17 -10.53 14.93 -2.25
C VAL A 17 -9.39 15.94 -2.09
N THR A 18 -9.74 17.22 -1.94
CA THR A 18 -8.79 18.29 -1.63
C THR A 18 -8.66 18.43 -0.12
N GLY A 19 -7.53 17.97 0.42
CA GLY A 19 -7.19 18.13 1.83
C GLY A 19 -5.78 17.64 2.14
N ILE A 20 -4.80 17.98 1.30
CA ILE A 20 -3.38 17.76 1.61
C ILE A 20 -2.84 19.07 2.19
N GLY A 21 -2.47 19.04 3.47
CA GLY A 21 -1.81 20.15 4.15
C GLY A 21 -0.50 20.47 3.44
N THR A 22 -0.40 21.70 2.93
CA THR A 22 0.76 22.22 2.21
C THR A 22 1.76 22.80 3.20
N ASP A 23 2.63 21.94 3.74
CA ASP A 23 4.00 22.35 4.06
C ASP A 23 4.91 21.53 3.11
N THR A 24 4.82 21.87 1.83
CA THR A 24 5.66 21.31 0.78
C THR A 24 6.94 22.16 0.74
N PRO A 25 8.14 21.58 0.89
CA PRO A 25 9.40 22.29 0.66
C PRO A 25 9.39 23.05 -0.67
N ASP A 26 9.87 24.31 -0.67
CA ASP A 26 10.04 25.13 -1.87
C ASP A 26 11.10 24.49 -2.80
N GLY A 27 10.70 23.52 -3.64
CA GLY A 27 11.57 22.83 -4.58
C GLY A 27 10.83 21.86 -5.50
N GLU A 28 11.37 21.57 -6.69
CA GLU A 28 10.86 20.48 -7.53
C GLU A 28 11.12 19.14 -6.82
N PRO A 29 10.16 18.20 -6.78
CA PRO A 29 10.39 16.90 -6.16
C PRO A 29 11.36 16.05 -6.98
N LEU A 30 12.23 15.31 -6.29
CA LEU A 30 13.11 14.33 -6.90
C LEU A 30 12.29 13.18 -7.48
N VAL A 31 11.29 12.70 -6.73
CA VAL A 31 10.37 11.66 -7.16
C VAL A 31 8.94 12.18 -7.10
N ARG A 32 8.22 12.09 -8.22
CA ARG A 32 6.78 12.38 -8.30
C ARG A 32 6.02 11.16 -8.79
N VAL A 33 4.94 10.82 -8.07
CA VAL A 33 4.08 9.68 -8.35
C VAL A 33 2.66 10.19 -8.53
N GLU A 34 2.05 9.89 -9.68
CA GLU A 34 0.70 10.33 -10.02
C GLU A 34 -0.18 9.13 -10.40
N ASN A 35 -1.25 8.92 -9.64
CA ASN A 35 -2.28 7.90 -9.87
C ASN A 35 -1.70 6.51 -10.18
N LEU A 36 -0.64 6.12 -9.48
CA LEU A 36 0.06 4.87 -9.71
C LEU A 36 -0.85 3.67 -9.44
N LYS A 37 -0.95 2.76 -10.41
CA LYS A 37 -1.68 1.50 -10.29
C LYS A 37 -0.78 0.35 -10.64
N LYS A 38 -0.84 -0.73 -9.86
CA LYS A 38 -0.20 -2.00 -10.14
C LYS A 38 -1.12 -3.14 -9.75
N TYR A 39 -1.63 -3.83 -10.76
CA TYR A 39 -2.46 -5.00 -10.61
C TYR A 39 -1.71 -6.24 -11.09
N PHE A 40 -1.98 -7.38 -10.44
CA PHE A 40 -1.47 -8.69 -10.83
C PHE A 40 -2.62 -9.59 -11.23
N TRP A 41 -2.49 -10.29 -12.35
CA TRP A 41 -3.51 -11.22 -12.84
C TRP A 41 -3.01 -12.65 -12.60
N GLU A 42 -3.77 -13.45 -11.84
CA GLU A 42 -3.55 -14.89 -11.72
C GLU A 42 -4.36 -15.63 -12.79
N ASN A 43 -3.77 -16.68 -13.36
CA ASN A 43 -4.40 -17.61 -14.32
C ASN A 43 -4.79 -17.00 -15.68
N ASP A 44 -3.79 -16.73 -16.51
CA ASP A 44 -3.98 -16.49 -17.95
C ASP A 44 -3.85 -17.79 -18.76
N SER A 45 -4.42 -18.89 -18.24
CA SER A 45 -4.48 -20.15 -18.98
C SER A 45 -5.50 -20.00 -20.12
N LEU A 46 -5.10 -20.35 -21.34
CA LEU A 46 -6.00 -20.33 -22.53
C LEU A 46 -7.31 -21.11 -22.32
N LEU A 47 -7.32 -22.06 -21.38
CA LEU A 47 -8.51 -22.83 -20.99
C LEU A 47 -9.52 -22.00 -20.17
N ASP A 48 -9.07 -21.15 -19.24
CA ASP A 48 -9.96 -20.33 -18.41
C ASP A 48 -10.65 -19.23 -19.24
N ARG A 49 -9.92 -18.63 -20.19
CA ARG A 49 -10.49 -17.71 -21.20
C ARG A 49 -11.53 -18.37 -22.12
N LEU A 50 -11.42 -19.68 -22.36
CA LEU A 50 -12.39 -20.46 -23.13
C LEU A 50 -13.63 -20.84 -22.31
N LEU A 51 -13.51 -20.89 -20.98
CA LEU A 51 -14.59 -21.22 -20.04
C LEU A 51 -15.38 -20.00 -19.55
N GLY A 52 -14.90 -18.78 -19.81
CA GLY A 52 -15.65 -17.55 -19.64
C GLY A 52 -15.52 -16.86 -18.29
N ASP A 53 -14.57 -17.29 -17.44
CA ASP A 53 -14.25 -16.58 -16.21
C ASP A 53 -13.41 -15.33 -16.53
N GLU A 54 -13.90 -14.15 -16.16
CA GLU A 54 -13.12 -12.91 -16.27
C GLU A 54 -11.95 -12.97 -15.29
N PRO A 55 -10.72 -12.63 -15.73
CA PRO A 55 -9.55 -12.69 -14.87
C PRO A 55 -9.67 -11.68 -13.73
N VAL A 56 -9.72 -12.17 -12.49
CA VAL A 56 -9.77 -11.33 -11.29
C VAL A 56 -8.37 -10.83 -10.97
N ALA A 57 -8.18 -9.52 -11.04
CA ALA A 57 -6.90 -8.89 -10.74
C ALA A 57 -6.74 -8.64 -9.23
N VAL A 58 -5.55 -8.95 -8.70
CA VAL A 58 -5.10 -8.52 -7.37
C VAL A 58 -4.66 -7.06 -7.48
N GLN A 59 -5.38 -6.15 -6.84
CA GLN A 59 -5.09 -4.72 -6.86
C GLN A 59 -4.05 -4.37 -5.78
N ALA A 60 -2.76 -4.53 -6.09
CA ALA A 60 -1.69 -4.32 -5.12
C ALA A 60 -1.39 -2.83 -4.86
N VAL A 61 -1.51 -1.99 -5.89
CA VAL A 61 -1.46 -0.52 -5.77
C VAL A 61 -2.59 0.04 -6.62
N ASP A 62 -3.39 0.96 -6.07
CA ASP A 62 -4.56 1.50 -6.75
C ASP A 62 -4.72 3.02 -6.56
N GLY A 63 -4.15 3.80 -7.48
CA GLY A 63 -4.35 5.25 -7.53
C GLY A 63 -3.48 6.04 -6.55
N VAL A 64 -2.32 5.52 -6.18
CA VAL A 64 -1.41 6.15 -5.22
C VAL A 64 -0.73 7.38 -5.85
N SER A 65 -0.72 8.51 -5.13
CA SER A 65 -0.04 9.74 -5.55
C SER A 65 0.72 10.37 -4.38
N PHE A 66 1.98 10.76 -4.59
CA PHE A 66 2.81 11.45 -3.61
C PHE A 66 4.08 12.02 -4.26
N GLU A 67 4.79 12.85 -3.51
CA GLU A 67 6.05 13.47 -3.90
C GLU A 67 7.09 13.28 -2.79
N ILE A 68 8.35 13.08 -3.20
CA ILE A 68 9.54 13.01 -2.33
C ILE A 68 10.55 14.06 -2.83
N HIS A 69 10.98 14.94 -1.95
CA HIS A 69 11.97 15.98 -2.23
C HIS A 69 13.40 15.51 -1.92
N GLU A 70 14.38 16.18 -2.52
CA GLU A 70 15.80 15.89 -2.27
C GLU A 70 16.13 16.01 -0.77
N GLY A 71 16.84 15.01 -0.24
CA GLY A 71 17.22 14.94 1.17
C GLY A 71 16.08 14.54 2.12
N GLU A 72 14.86 14.33 1.63
CA GLU A 72 13.71 13.90 2.43
C GLU A 72 13.73 12.38 2.66
N THR A 73 13.32 11.96 3.86
CA THR A 73 12.89 10.58 4.13
C THR A 73 11.37 10.52 4.21
N LEU A 74 10.73 9.96 3.18
CA LEU A 74 9.32 9.59 3.20
C LEU A 74 9.16 8.16 3.71
N GLY A 75 8.45 7.99 4.83
CA GLY A 75 8.03 6.69 5.33
C GLY A 75 6.78 6.17 4.62
N LEU A 76 6.76 4.90 4.20
CA LEU A 76 5.58 4.22 3.69
C LEU A 76 5.20 3.07 4.63
N VAL A 77 4.03 3.19 5.28
CA VAL A 77 3.61 2.31 6.37
C VAL A 77 2.27 1.65 6.12
N GLY A 78 2.03 0.50 6.75
CA GLY A 78 0.77 -0.21 6.65
C GLY A 78 0.90 -1.69 6.99
N GLU A 79 -0.22 -2.39 7.12
CA GLU A 79 -0.26 -3.83 7.38
C GLU A 79 0.49 -4.63 6.29
N SER A 80 0.92 -5.86 6.63
CA SER A 80 1.58 -6.73 5.65
C SER A 80 0.65 -6.99 4.44
N GLY A 81 1.22 -6.97 3.23
CA GLY A 81 0.47 -7.20 2.00
C GLY A 81 -0.36 -6.01 1.49
N CYS A 82 -0.25 -4.81 2.09
CA CYS A 82 -1.02 -3.65 1.62
C CYS A 82 -0.49 -2.96 0.35
N GLY A 83 0.66 -3.39 -0.21
CA GLY A 83 1.21 -2.86 -1.47
C GLY A 83 2.51 -2.05 -1.37
N LYS A 84 3.14 -1.95 -0.19
CA LYS A 84 4.34 -1.11 0.05
C LYS A 84 5.54 -1.49 -0.81
N SER A 85 5.98 -2.74 -0.74
CA SER A 85 7.11 -3.25 -1.55
C SER A 85 6.82 -3.14 -3.04
N THR A 86 5.59 -3.47 -3.47
CA THR A 86 5.15 -3.28 -4.86
C THR A 86 5.24 -1.82 -5.30
N THR A 87 4.89 -0.86 -4.43
CA THR A 87 5.03 0.57 -4.71
C THR A 87 6.51 0.91 -4.94
N GLY A 88 7.39 0.55 -4.01
CA GLY A 88 8.84 0.79 -4.11
C GLY A 88 9.48 0.16 -5.35
N GLU A 89 9.17 -1.10 -5.64
CA GLU A 89 9.64 -1.80 -6.84
C GLU A 89 9.17 -1.13 -8.13
N THR A 90 7.94 -0.60 -8.14
CA THR A 90 7.40 0.11 -9.29
C THR A 90 8.12 1.44 -9.48
N LEU A 91 8.42 2.20 -8.41
CA LEU A 91 9.20 3.44 -8.56
C LEU A 91 10.56 3.23 -9.23
N LEU A 92 11.20 2.09 -8.95
CA LEU A 92 12.51 1.71 -9.50
C LEU A 92 12.43 1.01 -10.86
N ARG A 93 11.24 0.90 -11.46
CA ARG A 93 11.02 0.16 -12.71
C ARG A 93 11.47 -1.32 -12.62
N LEU A 94 11.41 -1.91 -11.43
CA LEU A 94 11.54 -3.36 -11.24
C LEU A 94 10.21 -4.06 -11.56
N GLN A 95 9.10 -3.35 -11.42
CA GLN A 95 7.77 -3.75 -11.88
C GLN A 95 7.21 -2.71 -12.87
N GLU A 96 6.52 -3.17 -13.92
CA GLU A 96 5.75 -2.29 -14.81
C GLU A 96 4.40 -1.95 -14.18
N PRO A 97 3.98 -0.67 -14.19
CA PRO A 97 2.71 -0.24 -13.64
C PRO A 97 1.60 -0.66 -14.60
N THR A 98 0.42 -0.86 -14.05
CA THR A 98 -0.79 -1.02 -14.85
C THR A 98 -1.23 0.32 -15.43
N ASP A 99 -1.09 1.40 -14.65
CA ASP A 99 -1.43 2.77 -15.04
C ASP A 99 -0.72 3.77 -14.11
N GLY A 100 -0.82 5.06 -14.44
CA GLY A 100 -0.21 6.15 -13.70
C GLY A 100 1.18 6.51 -14.19
N ARG A 101 1.83 7.42 -13.46
CA ARG A 101 3.09 8.05 -13.87
C ARG A 101 4.07 8.12 -12.72
N VAL A 102 5.33 7.84 -13.02
CA VAL A 102 6.46 7.97 -12.09
C VAL A 102 7.50 8.85 -12.76
N GLU A 103 7.83 9.98 -12.15
CA GLU A 103 8.90 10.87 -12.58
C GLU A 103 10.08 10.80 -11.61
N PHE A 104 11.29 10.86 -12.16
CA PHE A 104 12.54 11.04 -11.44
C PHE A 104 13.26 12.25 -12.04
N GLY A 105 13.57 13.28 -11.23
CA GLY A 105 14.15 14.54 -11.71
C GLY A 105 13.32 15.18 -12.84
N GLY A 106 11.99 15.12 -12.72
CA GLY A 106 11.04 15.65 -13.73
C GLY A 106 10.91 14.83 -15.03
N THR A 107 11.58 13.67 -15.14
CA THR A 107 11.50 12.80 -16.34
C THR A 107 10.74 11.52 -16.02
N ASN A 108 9.81 11.11 -16.90
CA ASN A 108 9.06 9.87 -16.72
C ASN A 108 9.98 8.63 -16.83
N VAL A 109 10.09 7.88 -15.74
CA VAL A 109 10.97 6.70 -15.58
C VAL A 109 10.68 5.63 -16.63
N TYR A 110 9.42 5.48 -17.05
CA TYR A 110 9.00 4.45 -18.01
C TYR A 110 9.25 4.83 -19.47
N GLU A 111 9.49 6.11 -19.74
CA GLU A 111 9.86 6.62 -21.07
C GLU A 111 11.38 6.65 -21.29
N MET A 112 12.17 6.52 -20.22
CA MET A 112 13.64 6.47 -20.30
C MET A 112 14.13 5.23 -21.07
N ALA A 113 15.17 5.42 -21.87
CA ALA A 113 15.84 4.36 -22.61
C ALA A 113 17.35 4.65 -22.74
N GLY A 114 18.15 3.62 -23.07
CA GLY A 114 19.58 3.79 -23.35
C GLY A 114 20.37 4.38 -22.18
N SER A 115 21.05 5.49 -22.42
CA SER A 115 21.86 6.20 -21.41
C SER A 115 21.03 6.69 -20.23
N ASP A 116 19.81 7.19 -20.49
CA ASP A 116 19.00 7.85 -19.46
C ASP A 116 18.49 6.82 -18.46
N LEU A 117 18.06 5.65 -18.95
CA LEU A 117 17.72 4.51 -18.09
C LEU A 117 18.94 3.98 -17.32
N THR A 118 20.14 4.06 -17.91
CA THR A 118 21.36 3.62 -17.24
C THR A 118 21.78 4.59 -16.13
N ALA A 119 21.59 5.90 -16.34
CA ALA A 119 21.81 6.94 -15.33
C ALA A 119 20.80 6.79 -14.19
N PHE A 120 19.50 6.70 -14.50
CA PHE A 120 18.45 6.45 -13.49
C PHE A 120 18.76 5.23 -12.61
N ARG A 121 19.23 4.13 -13.21
CA ARG A 121 19.61 2.92 -12.46
C ARG A 121 20.89 3.05 -11.64
N ARG A 122 21.68 4.11 -11.80
CA ARG A 122 22.78 4.46 -10.88
C ARG A 122 22.26 5.34 -9.76
N ASP A 123 21.42 6.30 -10.11
CA ASP A 123 20.93 7.35 -9.21
C ASP A 123 19.82 6.85 -8.27
N ALA A 124 19.10 5.79 -8.65
CA ALA A 124 18.03 5.18 -7.86
C ALA A 124 18.35 3.70 -7.54
N GLN A 125 18.46 3.37 -6.25
CA GLN A 125 18.86 2.04 -5.77
C GLN A 125 17.88 1.46 -4.74
N VAL A 126 18.04 0.19 -4.39
CA VAL A 126 17.20 -0.51 -3.41
C VAL A 126 18.02 -1.32 -2.41
N VAL A 127 17.58 -1.28 -1.16
CA VAL A 127 17.97 -2.21 -0.10
C VAL A 127 16.76 -3.10 0.19
N PHE A 128 16.87 -4.39 -0.15
CA PHE A 128 15.78 -5.36 -0.01
C PHE A 128 15.58 -5.83 1.44
N GLN A 129 14.37 -6.30 1.74
CA GLN A 129 13.91 -6.79 3.04
C GLN A 129 14.75 -7.94 3.60
N ASP A 130 15.13 -8.90 2.75
CA ASP A 130 15.90 -10.07 3.20
C ASP A 130 17.38 -9.98 2.75
N PRO A 131 18.31 -9.71 3.68
CA PRO A 131 19.73 -9.70 3.37
C PRO A 131 20.28 -11.10 3.04
N PHE A 132 19.55 -12.19 3.35
CA PHE A 132 19.98 -13.54 2.99
C PHE A 132 19.77 -13.84 1.51
N SER A 133 18.56 -13.62 1.00
CA SER A 133 18.23 -13.88 -0.40
C SER A 133 18.80 -12.84 -1.37
N SER A 134 19.09 -11.62 -0.90
CA SER A 134 19.61 -10.56 -1.75
C SER A 134 21.12 -10.59 -2.01
N LEU A 135 21.90 -11.40 -1.29
CA LEU A 135 23.36 -11.53 -1.46
C LEU A 135 23.71 -12.89 -2.08
N ASP A 136 24.47 -12.95 -3.20
CA ASP A 136 24.88 -14.24 -3.78
C ASP A 136 25.84 -14.96 -2.82
N PRO A 137 25.46 -16.14 -2.27
CA PRO A 137 26.26 -16.85 -1.27
C PRO A 137 27.59 -17.38 -1.81
N ARG A 138 27.81 -17.35 -3.13
CA ARG A 138 29.02 -17.81 -3.82
C ARG A 138 30.01 -16.68 -4.11
N MET A 139 29.65 -15.44 -3.82
CA MET A 139 30.51 -14.28 -3.99
C MET A 139 31.07 -13.84 -2.64
N THR A 140 32.27 -13.26 -2.64
CA THR A 140 32.80 -12.61 -1.44
C THR A 140 32.06 -11.28 -1.22
N ILE A 141 32.09 -10.75 0.00
CA ILE A 141 31.44 -9.45 0.27
C ILE A 141 32.10 -8.32 -0.52
N GLY A 142 33.41 -8.39 -0.78
CA GLY A 142 34.10 -7.45 -1.64
C GLY A 142 33.56 -7.48 -3.07
N ASP A 143 33.40 -8.69 -3.63
CA ASP A 143 32.82 -8.85 -4.98
C ASP A 143 31.38 -8.35 -5.04
N ILE A 144 30.58 -8.61 -4.00
CA ILE A 144 29.16 -8.19 -3.96
C ILE A 144 29.04 -6.66 -3.96
N VAL A 145 29.85 -5.96 -3.17
CA VAL A 145 29.84 -4.49 -3.11
C VAL A 145 30.46 -3.88 -4.37
N GLN A 146 31.44 -4.56 -5.00
CA GLN A 146 32.04 -4.11 -6.26
C GLN A 146 31.13 -4.32 -7.47
N GLN A 147 30.27 -5.33 -7.46
CA GLN A 147 29.48 -5.77 -8.61
C GLN A 147 28.69 -4.64 -9.32
N PRO A 148 28.03 -3.69 -8.62
CA PRO A 148 27.37 -2.56 -9.29
C PRO A 148 28.35 -1.71 -10.10
N LEU A 149 29.54 -1.44 -9.58
CA LEU A 149 30.59 -0.68 -10.27
C LEU A 149 31.04 -1.39 -11.55
N ASP A 150 31.17 -2.72 -11.50
CA ASP A 150 31.55 -3.53 -12.65
C ASP A 150 30.47 -3.55 -13.73
N ILE A 151 29.20 -3.72 -13.34
CA ILE A 151 28.05 -3.75 -14.27
C ILE A 151 27.91 -2.41 -14.99
N HIS A 152 28.13 -1.30 -14.27
CA HIS A 152 27.96 0.04 -14.79
C HIS A 152 29.25 0.67 -15.34
N ASP A 153 30.37 -0.07 -15.36
CA ASP A 153 31.68 0.39 -15.81
C ASP A 153 32.12 1.73 -15.16
N VAL A 154 31.98 1.81 -13.82
CA VAL A 154 32.33 3.00 -13.03
C VAL A 154 33.71 2.84 -12.40
N GLY A 155 34.64 3.73 -12.73
CA GLY A 155 36.01 3.73 -12.22
C GLY A 155 36.89 2.60 -12.77
N ALA A 156 38.20 2.70 -12.56
CA ALA A 156 39.17 1.64 -12.85
C ALA A 156 39.26 0.61 -11.71
N ASP A 157 39.84 -0.57 -11.95
CA ASP A 157 39.92 -1.66 -10.95
C ASP A 157 40.47 -1.23 -9.57
N GLU A 158 41.49 -0.36 -9.53
CA GLU A 158 42.04 0.10 -8.25
C GLU A 158 41.10 1.09 -7.54
N GLU A 159 40.47 1.99 -8.29
CA GLU A 159 39.47 2.93 -7.77
C GLU A 159 38.25 2.18 -7.23
N ARG A 160 37.79 1.13 -7.94
CA ARG A 160 36.70 0.25 -7.49
C ARG A 160 37.04 -0.42 -6.16
N ARG A 161 38.26 -0.97 -6.03
CA ARG A 161 38.71 -1.61 -4.78
C ARG A 161 38.84 -0.62 -3.62
N GLU A 162 39.34 0.57 -3.87
CA GLU A 162 39.43 1.63 -2.86
C GLU A 162 38.03 2.05 -2.38
N ARG A 163 37.11 2.25 -3.33
CA ARG A 163 35.72 2.58 -3.04
C ARG A 163 35.01 1.50 -2.21
N VAL A 164 35.20 0.23 -2.55
CA VAL A 164 34.64 -0.89 -1.77
C VAL A 164 35.19 -0.90 -0.35
N ARG A 165 36.49 -0.62 -0.15
CA ARG A 165 37.09 -0.54 1.19
C ARG A 165 36.46 0.58 2.02
N ASP A 166 36.35 1.77 1.44
CA ASP A 166 35.75 2.94 2.08
C ASP A 166 34.29 2.68 2.50
N LEU A 167 33.49 2.12 1.58
CA LEU A 167 32.09 1.79 1.87
C LEU A 167 31.94 0.76 2.99
N LEU A 168 32.81 -0.26 3.05
CA LEU A 168 32.78 -1.22 4.16
C LEU A 168 33.09 -0.55 5.49
N GLU A 169 34.06 0.34 5.54
CA GLU A 169 34.41 1.08 6.76
C GLU A 169 33.26 1.98 7.21
N ARG A 170 32.61 2.69 6.28
CA ARG A 170 31.43 3.53 6.58
C ARG A 170 30.27 2.75 7.16
N VAL A 171 30.01 1.55 6.65
CA VAL A 171 28.96 0.67 7.24
C VAL A 171 29.44 -0.08 8.49
N GLY A 172 30.64 0.20 8.99
CA GLY A 172 31.19 -0.35 10.23
C GLY A 172 31.71 -1.78 10.12
N LEU A 173 32.16 -2.19 8.93
CA LEU A 173 32.80 -3.48 8.67
C LEU A 173 34.30 -3.31 8.41
N SER A 174 35.10 -4.29 8.83
CA SER A 174 36.55 -4.22 8.63
C SER A 174 36.92 -4.64 7.21
N VAL A 175 37.80 -3.87 6.57
CA VAL A 175 38.38 -4.20 5.26
C VAL A 175 39.06 -5.58 5.21
N ASN A 176 39.51 -6.11 6.35
CA ASN A 176 40.10 -7.45 6.44
C ASN A 176 39.08 -8.58 6.23
N GLN A 177 37.80 -8.25 6.06
CA GLN A 177 36.71 -9.19 5.86
C GLN A 177 36.26 -9.27 4.41
N LEU A 178 36.90 -8.54 3.48
CA LEU A 178 36.55 -8.49 2.04
C LEU A 178 36.40 -9.87 1.40
N ASP A 179 37.32 -10.80 1.72
CA ASP A 179 37.36 -12.14 1.13
C ASP A 179 36.39 -13.14 1.81
N ARG A 180 35.58 -12.68 2.78
CA ARG A 180 34.60 -13.51 3.46
C ARG A 180 33.30 -13.60 2.66
N TYR A 181 32.57 -14.67 2.89
CA TYR A 181 31.27 -14.92 2.26
C TYR A 181 30.12 -14.47 3.18
N PRO A 182 28.93 -14.16 2.62
CA PRO A 182 27.78 -13.69 3.39
C PRO A 182 27.44 -14.55 4.61
N HIS A 183 27.55 -15.89 4.50
CA HIS A 183 27.21 -16.81 5.59
C HIS A 183 28.08 -16.66 6.85
N GLU A 184 29.23 -15.98 6.75
CA GLU A 184 30.16 -15.72 7.86
C GLU A 184 29.81 -14.45 8.68
N PHE A 185 28.75 -13.73 8.30
CA PHE A 185 28.30 -12.49 8.95
C PHE A 185 26.95 -12.68 9.66
N SER A 186 26.70 -11.83 10.68
CA SER A 186 25.38 -11.75 11.34
C SER A 186 24.32 -11.09 10.43
N GLY A 187 23.03 -11.21 10.77
CA GLY A 187 21.94 -10.58 10.01
C GLY A 187 22.16 -9.08 9.82
N GLY A 188 22.48 -8.34 10.90
CA GLY A 188 22.74 -6.90 10.81
C GLY A 188 24.00 -6.55 10.01
N GLN A 189 25.03 -7.39 10.04
CA GLN A 189 26.22 -7.19 9.20
C GLN A 189 25.90 -7.43 7.72
N ARG A 190 25.07 -8.41 7.39
CA ARG A 190 24.60 -8.63 6.01
C ARG A 190 23.73 -7.49 5.53
N GLN A 191 22.88 -6.93 6.39
CA GLN A 191 22.12 -5.72 6.08
C GLN A 191 23.04 -4.56 5.71
N ARG A 192 24.07 -4.31 6.52
CA ARG A 192 25.12 -3.31 6.26
C ARG A 192 25.85 -3.55 4.93
N ILE A 193 26.13 -4.80 4.58
CA ILE A 193 26.69 -5.16 3.26
C ILE A 193 25.71 -4.80 2.14
N GLY A 194 24.42 -5.07 2.32
CA GLY A 194 23.35 -4.69 1.38
C GLY A 194 23.28 -3.16 1.18
N ILE A 195 23.39 -2.39 2.26
CA ILE A 195 23.46 -0.92 2.22
C ILE A 195 24.72 -0.46 1.47
N ALA A 196 25.91 -1.00 1.82
CA ALA A 196 27.16 -0.67 1.15
C ALA A 196 27.10 -0.94 -0.36
N ARG A 197 26.47 -2.06 -0.77
CA ARG A 197 26.25 -2.38 -2.18
C ARG A 197 25.37 -1.34 -2.87
N ALA A 198 24.26 -0.92 -2.24
CA ALA A 198 23.37 0.10 -2.82
C ALA A 198 24.08 1.46 -2.97
N LEU A 199 24.97 1.81 -2.03
CA LEU A 199 25.74 3.06 -2.07
C LEU A 199 26.94 3.02 -3.03
N ALA A 200 27.26 1.86 -3.62
CA ALA A 200 28.41 1.70 -4.48
C ALA A 200 28.40 2.68 -5.67
N LEU A 201 27.22 3.03 -6.19
CA LEU A 201 27.06 3.91 -7.34
C LEU A 201 26.83 5.39 -7.01
N GLU A 202 26.87 5.79 -5.73
CA GLU A 202 26.52 7.17 -5.29
C GLU A 202 25.10 7.59 -5.69
N PRO A 203 24.07 6.79 -5.32
CA PRO A 203 22.71 7.14 -5.67
C PRO A 203 22.24 8.41 -4.96
N GLU A 204 21.29 9.12 -5.57
CA GLU A 204 20.56 10.23 -4.96
C GLU A 204 19.31 9.73 -4.21
N PHE A 205 18.75 8.59 -4.64
CA PHE A 205 17.52 8.01 -4.10
C PHE A 205 17.68 6.53 -3.74
N LEU A 206 17.26 6.16 -2.52
CA LEU A 206 17.15 4.76 -2.11
C LEU A 206 15.74 4.39 -1.66
N VAL A 207 15.26 3.26 -2.17
CA VAL A 207 14.14 2.53 -1.58
C VAL A 207 14.69 1.57 -0.53
N LEU A 208 14.30 1.77 0.73
CA LEU A 208 14.65 0.92 1.85
C LEU A 208 13.46 0.03 2.18
N ASP A 209 13.42 -1.19 1.65
CA ASP A 209 12.31 -2.11 1.85
C ASP A 209 12.48 -2.93 3.13
N GLU A 210 11.80 -2.53 4.21
CA GLU A 210 11.89 -3.15 5.53
C GLU A 210 13.33 -3.45 6.00
N PRO A 211 14.23 -2.45 6.04
CA PRO A 211 15.67 -2.67 6.24
C PRO A 211 16.03 -3.25 7.63
N THR A 212 15.08 -3.34 8.55
CA THR A 212 15.31 -3.80 9.93
C THR A 212 14.37 -4.90 10.40
N SER A 213 13.48 -5.43 9.56
CA SER A 213 12.41 -6.36 10.01
C SER A 213 12.92 -7.70 10.55
N ALA A 214 14.07 -8.16 10.06
CA ALA A 214 14.70 -9.42 10.48
C ALA A 214 15.76 -9.25 11.58
N LEU A 215 15.83 -8.09 12.25
CA LEU A 215 16.90 -7.73 13.18
C LEU A 215 16.41 -7.61 14.62
N ASP A 216 17.27 -7.97 15.58
CA ASP A 216 17.02 -7.69 17.00
C ASP A 216 16.98 -6.17 17.25
N VAL A 217 16.20 -5.72 18.24
CA VAL A 217 15.97 -4.29 18.57
C VAL A 217 17.26 -3.48 18.70
N SER A 218 18.31 -4.06 19.32
CA SER A 218 19.59 -3.35 19.49
C SER A 218 20.36 -3.20 18.17
N VAL A 219 20.22 -4.14 17.25
CA VAL A 219 20.86 -4.11 15.92
C VAL A 219 20.07 -3.21 14.98
N GLN A 220 18.73 -3.25 15.06
CA GLN A 220 17.83 -2.32 14.37
C GLN A 220 18.22 -0.87 14.67
N ALA A 221 18.34 -0.48 15.95
CA ALA A 221 18.76 0.88 16.32
C ALA A 221 20.12 1.28 15.72
N GLN A 222 21.09 0.36 15.66
CA GLN A 222 22.39 0.63 15.05
C GLN A 222 22.31 0.82 13.52
N VAL A 223 21.38 0.12 12.85
CA VAL A 223 21.17 0.28 11.40
C VAL A 223 20.44 1.59 11.11
N LEU A 224 19.48 2.00 11.95
CA LEU A 224 18.79 3.29 11.79
C LEU A 224 19.75 4.47 11.96
N ASN A 225 20.58 4.46 13.01
CA ASN A 225 21.61 5.49 13.19
C ASN A 225 22.59 5.53 12.00
N LEU A 226 22.96 4.36 11.47
CA LEU A 226 23.81 4.30 10.28
C LEU A 226 23.12 4.94 9.07
N LEU A 227 21.83 4.71 8.86
CA LEU A 227 21.08 5.33 7.76
C LEU A 227 21.00 6.85 7.93
N GLU A 228 20.78 7.36 9.15
CA GLU A 228 20.82 8.80 9.44
C GLU A 228 22.20 9.42 9.13
N ASP A 229 23.27 8.75 9.58
CA ASP A 229 24.66 9.19 9.33
C ASP A 229 24.96 9.23 7.81
N LEU A 230 24.54 8.19 7.08
CA LEU A 230 24.72 8.10 5.63
C LEU A 230 23.88 9.15 4.88
N GLN A 231 22.65 9.41 5.32
CA GLN A 231 21.79 10.42 4.73
C GLN A 231 22.45 11.79 4.78
N ALA A 232 22.98 12.16 5.96
CA ALA A 232 23.66 13.43 6.17
C ALA A 232 25.01 13.52 5.45
N GLU A 233 25.72 12.41 5.29
CA GLU A 233 27.03 12.38 4.64
C GLU A 233 26.95 12.43 3.10
N PHE A 234 25.93 11.79 2.53
CA PHE A 234 25.78 11.61 1.08
C PHE A 234 24.59 12.38 0.47
N ASP A 235 23.90 13.22 1.26
CA ASP A 235 22.72 13.98 0.86
C ASP A 235 21.62 13.07 0.24
N LEU A 236 21.38 11.91 0.86
CA LEU A 236 20.50 10.88 0.32
C LEU A 236 19.02 11.19 0.53
N THR A 237 18.22 10.77 -0.44
CA THR A 237 16.75 10.79 -0.37
C THR A 237 16.24 9.37 -0.16
N TYR A 238 15.31 9.18 0.78
CA TYR A 238 14.81 7.85 1.13
C TYR A 238 13.29 7.69 0.93
N LEU A 239 12.90 6.56 0.35
CA LEU A 239 11.60 5.94 0.60
C LEU A 239 11.79 4.80 1.58
N LEU A 240 11.38 4.98 2.83
CA LEU A 240 11.50 3.96 3.87
C LEU A 240 10.20 3.17 4.03
N ILE A 241 10.19 1.93 3.58
CA ILE A 241 9.06 1.02 3.76
C ILE A 241 9.24 0.30 5.10
N SER A 242 8.23 0.37 5.97
CA SER A 242 8.23 -0.32 7.25
C SER A 242 6.82 -0.66 7.70
N HIS A 243 6.66 -1.72 8.48
CA HIS A 243 5.45 -1.96 9.27
C HIS A 243 5.59 -1.49 10.73
N ASP A 244 6.79 -1.09 11.16
CA ASP A 244 7.07 -0.57 12.50
C ASP A 244 7.04 0.96 12.50
N LEU A 245 6.00 1.52 13.12
CA LEU A 245 5.84 2.97 13.28
C LEU A 245 6.91 3.60 14.18
N SER A 246 7.57 2.81 15.05
CA SER A 246 8.67 3.30 15.90
C SER A 246 9.90 3.64 15.06
N VAL A 247 10.17 2.85 14.01
CA VAL A 247 11.22 3.14 13.01
C VAL A 247 10.90 4.44 12.30
N ILE A 248 9.66 4.56 11.82
CA ILE A 248 9.22 5.69 11.00
C ILE A 248 9.32 6.99 11.79
N ARG A 249 8.87 6.97 13.04
CA ARG A 249 8.98 8.12 13.94
C ARG A 249 10.43 8.56 14.20
N HIS A 250 11.39 7.65 14.06
CA HIS A 250 12.78 7.93 14.39
C HIS A 250 13.52 8.68 13.27
N ILE A 251 13.28 8.30 12.01
CA ILE A 251 14.12 8.72 10.86
C ILE A 251 13.34 9.43 9.73
N CYS A 252 12.00 9.35 9.69
CA CYS A 252 11.23 9.94 8.59
C CYS A 252 10.82 11.39 8.89
N ASP A 253 10.81 12.23 7.84
CA ASP A 253 10.27 13.58 7.88
C ASP A 253 8.75 13.57 7.68
N ARG A 254 8.29 12.76 6.71
CA ARG A 254 6.89 12.56 6.37
C ARG A 254 6.55 11.08 6.36
N VAL A 255 5.26 10.77 6.51
CA VAL A 255 4.77 9.40 6.47
C VAL A 255 3.48 9.31 5.65
N ALA A 256 3.45 8.35 4.74
CA ALA A 256 2.29 7.89 3.98
C ALA A 256 1.79 6.57 4.55
N VAL A 257 0.54 6.55 4.98
CA VAL A 257 -0.15 5.38 5.51
C VAL A 257 -0.93 4.72 4.39
N MET A 258 -0.56 3.48 4.07
CA MET A 258 -1.13 2.68 2.99
C MET A 258 -2.03 1.58 3.54
N TYR A 259 -3.25 1.50 3.01
CA TYR A 259 -4.22 0.45 3.30
C TYR A 259 -4.77 -0.13 2.00
N LEU A 260 -4.62 -1.46 1.84
CA LEU A 260 -5.17 -2.23 0.73
C LEU A 260 -4.95 -1.58 -0.66
N GLY A 261 -3.74 -1.12 -0.98
CA GLY A 261 -3.42 -0.53 -2.27
C GLY A 261 -3.52 1.00 -2.36
N GLU A 262 -4.07 1.68 -1.35
CA GLU A 262 -4.32 3.13 -1.36
C GLU A 262 -3.56 3.85 -0.25
N ILE A 263 -3.11 5.10 -0.48
CA ILE A 263 -2.68 5.99 0.60
C ILE A 263 -3.93 6.59 1.23
N VAL A 264 -4.18 6.26 2.50
CA VAL A 264 -5.33 6.77 3.26
C VAL A 264 -5.02 8.05 4.03
N GLU A 265 -3.74 8.31 4.32
CA GLU A 265 -3.29 9.50 5.02
C GLU A 265 -1.81 9.75 4.70
N ILE A 266 -1.43 11.01 4.49
CA ILE A 266 -0.04 11.41 4.30
C ILE A 266 0.20 12.78 4.94
N GLY A 267 1.31 12.94 5.65
CA GLY A 267 1.65 14.21 6.29
C GLY A 267 2.98 14.18 7.04
N PRO A 268 3.39 15.31 7.65
CA PRO A 268 4.53 15.37 8.55
C PRO A 268 4.38 14.36 9.69
N VAL A 269 5.49 13.73 10.07
CA VAL A 269 5.49 12.71 11.14
C VAL A 269 4.92 13.27 12.44
N GLU A 270 5.27 14.49 12.83
CA GLU A 270 4.78 15.11 14.07
C GLU A 270 3.26 15.29 14.08
N GLU A 271 2.69 15.70 12.94
CA GLU A 271 1.25 15.92 12.80
C GLU A 271 0.51 14.59 12.83
N LEU A 272 0.96 13.62 12.03
CA LEU A 272 0.29 12.33 11.90
C LEU A 272 0.35 11.51 13.20
N PHE A 273 1.44 11.57 13.95
CA PHE A 273 1.54 10.91 15.27
C PHE A 273 0.82 11.68 16.39
N GLY A 274 0.63 12.99 16.23
CA GLY A 274 -0.01 13.85 17.22
C GLY A 274 -1.53 13.92 17.10
N ASP A 275 -2.03 14.07 15.89
CA ASP A 275 -3.45 14.20 15.57
C ASP A 275 -3.80 13.48 14.24
N PRO A 276 -3.68 12.14 14.22
CA PRO A 276 -4.04 11.33 13.04
C PRO A 276 -5.50 11.56 12.67
N LYS A 277 -5.78 11.75 11.38
CA LYS A 277 -7.13 12.03 10.88
C LYS A 277 -7.88 10.75 10.55
N HIS A 278 -7.25 9.82 9.86
CA HIS A 278 -7.91 8.64 9.35
C HIS A 278 -8.08 7.58 10.47
N PRO A 279 -9.28 6.95 10.62
CA PRO A 279 -9.51 5.94 11.65
C PRO A 279 -8.55 4.74 11.62
N TYR A 280 -8.09 4.33 10.44
CA TYR A 280 -7.05 3.31 10.31
C TYR A 280 -5.72 3.76 10.94
N THR A 281 -5.28 4.99 10.66
CA THR A 281 -4.04 5.55 11.23
C THR A 281 -4.11 5.64 12.74
N LYS A 282 -5.26 6.10 13.28
CA LYS A 282 -5.52 6.11 14.74
C LYS A 282 -5.31 4.73 15.34
N ALA A 283 -5.94 3.71 14.77
CA ALA A 283 -5.86 2.35 15.27
C ALA A 283 -4.45 1.74 15.13
N LEU A 284 -3.74 2.04 14.04
CA LEU A 284 -2.33 1.66 13.90
C LEU A 284 -1.47 2.28 15.00
N LEU A 285 -1.62 3.57 15.28
CA LEU A 285 -0.84 4.28 16.31
C LEU A 285 -1.18 3.81 17.74
N GLU A 286 -2.42 3.40 17.99
CA GLU A 286 -2.84 2.84 19.28
C GLU A 286 -2.18 1.49 19.59
N SER A 287 -1.80 0.75 18.55
CA SER A 287 -1.06 -0.50 18.69
C SER A 287 0.42 -0.30 19.09
N VAL A 288 0.96 0.92 18.94
CA VAL A 288 2.36 1.24 19.23
C VAL A 288 2.56 1.51 20.74
N PRO A 289 3.49 0.80 21.40
CA PRO A 289 3.84 1.08 22.79
C PRO A 289 4.36 2.51 22.98
N ARG A 290 3.82 3.23 23.95
CA ARG A 290 4.25 4.58 24.37
C ARG A 290 5.05 4.46 25.66
N ALA A 291 6.29 4.94 25.70
CA ALA A 291 7.12 4.92 26.92
C ALA A 291 6.59 5.87 28.03
N THR A 292 5.45 5.54 28.64
CA THR A 292 4.76 6.32 29.68
C THR A 292 4.18 5.36 30.73
N THR A 293 4.18 5.77 32.00
CA THR A 293 3.71 4.94 33.11
C THR A 293 2.21 4.61 33.06
N ASP A 294 1.43 5.37 32.29
CA ASP A 294 -0.02 5.25 32.14
C ASP A 294 -0.43 4.19 31.09
N GLU A 295 0.53 3.45 30.52
CA GLU A 295 0.23 2.39 29.55
C GLU A 295 -0.58 1.22 30.11
N ARG A 296 -0.51 0.97 31.43
CA ARG A 296 -1.18 -0.20 32.05
C ARG A 296 -2.71 -0.08 32.07
N GLU A 297 -3.26 1.11 31.87
CA GLU A 297 -4.69 1.40 32.00
C GLU A 297 -5.37 1.69 30.66
N ARG A 298 -4.66 1.59 29.52
CA ARG A 298 -5.26 1.84 28.20
C ARG A 298 -6.00 0.60 27.68
N ASP A 299 -7.29 0.75 27.40
CA ASP A 299 -8.00 -0.14 26.50
C ASP A 299 -7.40 0.02 25.11
N ARG A 300 -6.79 -1.04 24.59
CA ARG A 300 -6.27 -1.08 23.23
C ARG A 300 -7.43 -1.50 22.33
N GLU A 301 -8.01 -0.58 21.58
CA GLU A 301 -8.94 -0.93 20.51
C GLU A 301 -8.12 -1.60 19.39
N THR A 302 -7.97 -2.92 19.48
CA THR A 302 -7.42 -3.69 18.37
C THR A 302 -8.39 -3.62 17.20
N LEU A 303 -7.88 -3.28 16.01
CA LEU A 303 -8.65 -3.36 14.76
C LEU A 303 -9.37 -4.72 14.68
N ALA A 304 -10.70 -4.68 14.67
CA ALA A 304 -11.52 -5.88 14.54
C ALA A 304 -11.61 -6.32 13.07
N GLY A 305 -11.77 -7.63 12.86
CA GLY A 305 -11.95 -8.23 11.52
C GLY A 305 -10.66 -8.45 10.74
N ASP A 306 -10.74 -9.34 9.74
CA ASP A 306 -9.65 -9.66 8.82
C ASP A 306 -9.48 -8.58 7.75
N VAL A 307 -8.27 -8.47 7.20
CA VAL A 307 -8.02 -7.60 6.04
C VAL A 307 -8.80 -8.13 4.84
N PRO A 308 -9.62 -7.29 4.15
CA PRO A 308 -10.30 -7.70 2.94
C PRO A 308 -9.33 -8.18 1.86
N SER A 309 -9.82 -9.03 0.96
CA SER A 309 -9.02 -9.53 -0.15
C SER A 309 -8.71 -8.40 -1.15
N PRO A 310 -7.44 -8.19 -1.55
CA PRO A 310 -7.11 -7.22 -2.61
C PRO A 310 -7.65 -7.62 -4.00
N ARG A 311 -8.21 -8.84 -4.15
CA ARG A 311 -8.89 -9.30 -5.38
C ARG A 311 -10.29 -8.73 -5.52
N ASP A 312 -10.94 -8.43 -4.40
CA ASP A 312 -12.30 -7.90 -4.33
C ASP A 312 -12.35 -6.84 -3.22
N PRO A 313 -11.70 -5.69 -3.43
CA PRO A 313 -11.62 -4.66 -2.41
C PRO A 313 -12.98 -4.03 -2.15
N PRO A 314 -13.29 -3.61 -0.90
CA PRO A 314 -14.53 -2.93 -0.59
C PRO A 314 -14.73 -1.69 -1.45
N SER A 315 -15.95 -1.47 -1.91
CA SER A 315 -16.30 -0.29 -2.71
C SER A 315 -16.25 1.02 -1.90
N GLY A 316 -15.83 2.12 -2.53
CA GLY A 316 -15.63 3.40 -1.83
C GLY A 316 -14.38 3.36 -0.94
N CYS A 317 -14.49 3.72 0.34
CA CYS A 317 -13.37 3.61 1.27
C CYS A 317 -13.02 2.14 1.53
N ARG A 318 -11.80 1.72 1.17
CA ARG A 318 -11.33 0.34 1.36
C ARG A 318 -11.36 -0.10 2.83
N PHE A 319 -11.21 0.82 3.77
CA PHE A 319 -11.22 0.53 5.21
C PHE A 319 -12.62 0.43 5.82
N ARG A 320 -13.71 0.68 5.07
CA ARG A 320 -15.07 0.79 5.62
C ARG A 320 -15.53 -0.43 6.44
N THR A 321 -15.10 -1.63 6.06
CA THR A 321 -15.50 -2.91 6.72
C THR A 321 -14.88 -3.09 8.10
N ARG A 322 -13.81 -2.33 8.40
CA ARG A 322 -13.10 -2.32 9.70
C ARG A 322 -13.16 -0.95 10.38
N CYS A 323 -13.84 0.03 9.78
CA CYS A 323 -13.85 1.40 10.25
C CYS A 323 -14.87 1.56 11.39
N PRO A 324 -14.47 1.97 12.61
CA PRO A 324 -15.42 2.21 13.69
C PRO A 324 -16.32 3.43 13.41
N ALA A 325 -15.87 4.35 12.56
CA ALA A 325 -16.57 5.59 12.26
C ALA A 325 -17.56 5.48 11.09
N VAL A 326 -17.28 4.70 10.03
CA VAL A 326 -18.00 4.65 8.73
C VAL A 326 -18.67 6.00 8.39
N ILE A 327 -17.87 6.91 7.83
CA ILE A 327 -18.27 8.32 7.70
C ILE A 327 -19.14 8.50 6.44
N PRO A 328 -20.33 9.12 6.52
CA PRO A 328 -21.14 9.45 5.35
C PRO A 328 -20.45 10.53 4.50
N PRO A 329 -20.54 10.46 3.16
CA PRO A 329 -20.13 11.54 2.25
C PRO A 329 -20.84 12.84 2.59
N GLU A 330 -20.14 13.98 2.42
CA GLU A 330 -20.69 15.30 2.75
C GLU A 330 -21.96 15.65 1.94
N GLU A 331 -22.12 15.07 0.75
CA GLU A 331 -23.29 15.33 -0.09
C GLU A 331 -24.55 14.55 0.35
N LEU A 332 -24.43 13.60 1.28
CA LEU A 332 -25.53 12.77 1.75
C LEU A 332 -26.02 13.26 3.12
N ASP A 333 -27.26 13.77 3.16
CA ASP A 333 -27.97 14.12 4.40
C ASP A 333 -28.57 12.87 5.05
N ILE A 334 -27.68 11.97 5.50
CA ILE A 334 -28.02 10.74 6.22
C ILE A 334 -27.23 10.76 7.53
N ASP A 335 -27.88 10.49 8.64
CA ASP A 335 -27.20 10.40 9.93
C ASP A 335 -26.24 9.19 9.98
N GLN A 336 -25.25 9.27 10.87
CA GLN A 336 -24.17 8.29 10.93
C GLN A 336 -24.64 6.87 11.33
N GLU A 337 -25.74 6.75 12.07
CA GLU A 337 -26.30 5.46 12.48
C GLU A 337 -26.97 4.79 11.28
N THR A 338 -27.87 5.50 10.60
CA THR A 338 -28.53 5.02 9.38
C THR A 338 -27.52 4.70 8.27
N TYR A 339 -26.48 5.52 8.09
CA TYR A 339 -25.45 5.25 7.08
C TYR A 339 -24.66 3.96 7.38
N ARG A 340 -24.37 3.68 8.65
CA ARG A 340 -23.73 2.41 9.07
C ARG A 340 -24.60 1.20 8.79
N GLU A 341 -25.90 1.28 9.08
CA GLU A 341 -26.84 0.20 8.78
C GLU A 341 -26.89 -0.08 7.27
N LEU A 342 -26.99 0.96 6.45
CA LEU A 342 -26.97 0.83 4.98
C LEU A 342 -25.67 0.17 4.47
N MET A 343 -24.53 0.56 5.02
CA MET A 343 -23.24 -0.04 4.63
C MET A 343 -23.12 -1.50 5.10
N THR A 344 -23.67 -1.84 6.27
CA THR A 344 -23.73 -3.24 6.76
C THR A 344 -24.58 -4.10 5.84
N VAL A 345 -25.75 -3.61 5.42
CA VAL A 345 -26.61 -4.33 4.47
C VAL A 345 -25.90 -4.49 3.13
N ARG A 346 -25.25 -3.44 2.64
CA ARG A 346 -24.46 -3.49 1.39
C ARG A 346 -23.34 -4.53 1.47
N GLU A 347 -22.59 -4.56 2.56
CA GLU A 347 -21.50 -5.53 2.77
C GLU A 347 -22.03 -6.97 2.75
N ARG A 348 -23.14 -7.26 3.44
CA ARG A 348 -23.77 -8.60 3.41
C ARG A 348 -24.24 -9.03 2.02
N ILE A 349 -24.66 -8.07 1.20
CA ILE A 349 -25.05 -8.33 -0.20
C ILE A 349 -23.80 -8.59 -1.05
N GLU A 350 -22.74 -7.79 -0.90
CA GLU A 350 -21.47 -7.93 -1.63
C GLU A 350 -20.74 -9.22 -1.25
N SER A 351 -20.67 -9.57 0.04
CA SER A 351 -20.03 -10.80 0.54
C SER A 351 -20.78 -12.08 0.18
N ARG A 352 -22.00 -11.96 -0.34
CA ARG A 352 -22.92 -13.09 -0.61
C ARG A 352 -23.20 -13.95 0.64
N ASP A 353 -23.15 -13.36 1.84
CA ASP A 353 -23.43 -14.04 3.12
C ASP A 353 -24.88 -14.53 3.28
N ILE A 354 -25.71 -14.29 2.27
CA ILE A 354 -27.11 -14.72 2.23
C ILE A 354 -27.20 -15.89 1.25
N SER A 355 -26.89 -17.10 1.74
CA SER A 355 -27.20 -18.33 1.01
C SER A 355 -28.65 -18.75 1.29
N LEU A 356 -29.31 -19.36 0.29
CA LEU A 356 -30.69 -19.86 0.42
C LEU A 356 -30.87 -20.79 1.64
N GLU A 357 -29.82 -21.51 2.02
CA GLU A 357 -29.78 -22.45 3.14
C GLU A 357 -29.79 -21.74 4.50
N THR A 358 -29.26 -20.51 4.57
CA THR A 358 -29.05 -19.79 5.84
C THR A 358 -30.24 -18.91 6.24
N VAL A 359 -31.14 -18.61 5.30
CA VAL A 359 -32.27 -17.69 5.50
C VAL A 359 -33.32 -18.25 6.45
N GLY A 360 -33.49 -19.58 6.51
CA GLY A 360 -34.48 -20.23 7.36
C GLY A 360 -34.00 -20.62 8.77
N GLY A 361 -32.69 -20.68 9.00
CA GLY A 361 -32.16 -21.58 10.04
C GLY A 361 -32.39 -23.04 9.65
N ASP A 362 -31.53 -23.94 10.17
CA ASP A 362 -31.58 -25.36 9.84
C ASP A 362 -33.03 -25.89 9.95
N ASP A 363 -33.58 -26.37 8.83
CA ASP A 363 -34.91 -27.00 8.65
C ASP A 363 -36.16 -26.14 8.37
N GLN A 364 -36.07 -24.81 8.18
CA GLN A 364 -37.29 -24.00 7.96
C GLN A 364 -37.78 -23.93 6.49
N PHE A 365 -36.90 -24.16 5.52
CA PHE A 365 -37.23 -24.23 4.09
C PHE A 365 -36.50 -25.39 3.42
N THR A 366 -37.20 -26.22 2.66
CA THR A 366 -36.60 -27.31 1.86
C THR A 366 -36.19 -26.78 0.49
N VAL A 367 -34.89 -26.84 0.19
CA VAL A 367 -34.32 -26.45 -1.11
C VAL A 367 -34.22 -27.71 -1.99
N GLU A 368 -34.90 -27.72 -3.13
CA GLU A 368 -34.80 -28.77 -4.15
C GLU A 368 -34.12 -28.19 -5.40
N ASP A 369 -33.01 -28.80 -5.84
CA ASP A 369 -32.21 -28.37 -7.01
C ASP A 369 -31.82 -26.86 -6.98
N GLY A 370 -31.50 -26.33 -5.80
CA GLY A 370 -31.13 -24.92 -5.63
C GLY A 370 -32.30 -23.94 -5.73
N SER A 371 -33.54 -24.44 -5.69
CA SER A 371 -34.77 -23.64 -5.78
C SER A 371 -35.72 -23.93 -4.62
N ILE A 372 -36.61 -22.97 -4.33
CA ILE A 372 -37.62 -23.07 -3.28
C ILE A 372 -38.98 -23.29 -3.94
N PRO A 373 -39.84 -24.20 -3.42
CA PRO A 373 -41.18 -24.41 -3.94
C PRO A 373 -41.98 -23.09 -4.01
N GLU A 374 -42.72 -22.84 -5.10
CA GLU A 374 -43.49 -21.60 -5.29
C GLU A 374 -44.41 -21.25 -4.10
N ALA A 375 -44.93 -22.28 -3.42
CA ALA A 375 -45.81 -22.11 -2.25
C ALA A 375 -45.09 -21.47 -1.05
N ASP A 376 -43.78 -21.65 -0.94
CA ASP A 376 -42.98 -21.20 0.19
C ASP A 376 -42.24 -19.88 -0.09
N VAL A 377 -42.23 -19.42 -1.36
CA VAL A 377 -41.60 -18.16 -1.80
C VAL A 377 -42.05 -16.95 -0.96
N PRO A 378 -43.34 -16.72 -0.66
CA PRO A 378 -43.75 -15.56 0.12
C PRO A 378 -43.19 -15.57 1.56
N SER A 379 -43.17 -16.74 2.18
CA SER A 379 -42.64 -16.93 3.54
C SER A 379 -41.11 -16.82 3.56
N PHE A 380 -40.45 -17.33 2.53
CA PHE A 380 -39.01 -17.19 2.35
C PHE A 380 -38.60 -15.74 2.15
N VAL A 381 -39.30 -14.99 1.29
CA VAL A 381 -39.05 -13.56 1.07
C VAL A 381 -39.29 -12.77 2.37
N ALA A 382 -40.29 -13.12 3.17
CA ALA A 382 -40.51 -12.49 4.47
C ALA A 382 -39.37 -12.78 5.47
N ALA A 383 -38.87 -14.02 5.53
CA ALA A 383 -37.72 -14.38 6.35
C ALA A 383 -36.42 -13.70 5.89
N LEU A 384 -36.20 -13.65 4.57
CA LEU A 384 -35.09 -12.92 3.94
C LEU A 384 -35.13 -11.44 4.30
N LYS A 385 -36.30 -10.79 4.18
CA LYS A 385 -36.50 -9.39 4.55
C LYS A 385 -36.24 -9.15 6.04
N HIS A 386 -36.77 -10.00 6.93
CA HIS A 386 -36.53 -9.90 8.37
C HIS A 386 -35.05 -10.11 8.73
N ARG A 387 -34.30 -10.87 7.94
CA ARG A 387 -32.87 -11.11 8.19
C ARG A 387 -31.97 -10.03 7.58
N LEU A 388 -32.41 -9.44 6.47
CA LEU A 388 -31.76 -8.31 5.79
C LEU A 388 -32.01 -6.98 6.49
N PHE A 389 -33.20 -6.80 7.06
CA PHE A 389 -33.69 -5.57 7.65
C PHE A 389 -34.30 -5.87 9.01
N ASP A 390 -33.84 -5.16 10.05
CA ASP A 390 -34.37 -5.30 11.40
C ASP A 390 -35.80 -4.73 11.52
N ASP A 391 -36.19 -3.83 10.62
CA ASP A 391 -37.53 -3.25 10.50
C ASP A 391 -38.18 -3.52 9.12
N PRO A 392 -39.52 -3.65 9.04
CA PRO A 392 -40.21 -3.81 7.77
C PRO A 392 -40.01 -2.57 6.89
N LEU A 393 -39.61 -2.81 5.64
CA LEU A 393 -39.42 -1.75 4.65
C LEU A 393 -40.69 -0.90 4.52
N PRO A 394 -40.56 0.42 4.34
CA PRO A 394 -41.72 1.28 4.07
C PRO A 394 -42.53 0.76 2.86
N PRO A 395 -43.87 0.89 2.85
CA PRO A 395 -44.74 0.26 1.84
C PRO A 395 -44.40 0.58 0.38
N HIS A 396 -43.80 1.75 0.13
CA HIS A 396 -43.40 2.18 -1.21
C HIS A 396 -42.18 1.40 -1.74
N HIS A 397 -41.31 0.91 -0.86
CA HIS A 397 -40.19 0.05 -1.22
C HIS A 397 -40.65 -1.39 -1.49
N ASP A 398 -41.66 -1.88 -0.77
CA ASP A 398 -42.28 -3.18 -1.05
C ASP A 398 -42.88 -3.23 -2.47
N GLU A 399 -43.55 -2.16 -2.91
CA GLU A 399 -44.05 -2.05 -4.28
C GLU A 399 -42.94 -2.03 -5.34
N MET A 400 -41.74 -1.50 -5.03
CA MET A 400 -40.61 -1.50 -5.96
C MET A 400 -39.96 -2.89 -6.09
N CYS A 401 -39.78 -3.61 -4.98
CA CYS A 401 -39.23 -4.98 -5.02
C CYS A 401 -40.17 -5.94 -5.76
N LEU A 402 -41.49 -5.83 -5.56
CA LEU A 402 -42.49 -6.62 -6.29
C LEU A 402 -42.51 -6.33 -7.82
N ARG A 403 -42.12 -5.12 -8.25
CA ARG A 403 -41.99 -4.80 -9.69
C ARG A 403 -40.76 -5.47 -10.32
N ILE A 404 -39.68 -5.68 -9.57
CA ILE A 404 -38.49 -6.40 -10.04
C ILE A 404 -38.82 -7.89 -10.24
N GLU A 405 -39.59 -8.50 -9.33
CA GLU A 405 -40.09 -9.88 -9.47
C GLU A 405 -40.92 -10.07 -10.75
N SER A 406 -41.75 -9.09 -11.13
CA SER A 406 -42.56 -9.17 -12.37
C SER A 406 -41.74 -9.10 -13.67
N THR A 407 -40.49 -8.62 -13.61
CA THR A 407 -39.62 -8.46 -14.78
C THR A 407 -38.63 -9.63 -14.94
N ALA A 408 -38.26 -10.30 -13.84
CA ALA A 408 -37.32 -11.42 -13.86
C ALA A 408 -37.95 -12.78 -14.24
N VAL A 409 -39.27 -12.95 -14.11
CA VAL A 409 -39.96 -14.22 -14.41
C VAL A 409 -40.24 -14.43 -15.92
N ASN A 410 -39.83 -13.49 -16.80
CA ASN A 410 -40.15 -13.55 -18.24
C ASN A 410 -38.92 -13.62 -19.18
N ARG A 411 -37.83 -14.24 -18.73
CA ARG A 411 -36.79 -14.81 -19.61
C ARG A 411 -36.30 -16.14 -19.03
N VAL A 412 -36.93 -17.23 -19.46
CA VAL A 412 -36.33 -18.58 -19.50
C VAL A 412 -35.56 -18.73 -20.80
#